data_AF-A0A953VXW3-F1
#
_entry.id   AF-A0A953VXW3-F1
#
_cell.length_a   1.000
_cell.length_b   1.000
_cell.length_c   1.000
_cell.angle_alpha   90.00
_cell.angle_beta   90.00
_cell.angle_gamma   90.00
#
_symmetry.space_group_name_H-M   'P 1'
#
loop_
_entity.id
_entity.type
_entity.pdbx_description
1 polymer ?
#
loop_
_entity_poly.entity_id
_entity_poly.type
_entity_poly.pdbx_seq_one_letter_code
_entity_poly.pdbx_strand_id
1 'polypeptide(L)' 'MSERKLFGTDGVRGRANSYPMTADMVLRLGAAAGRYFRRDGSNGHRVVIGK' A
#
# COMPACT_ATOMS: atom_id res chain seq x y z
N MET A 1 7.12 -9.82 22.02
CA MET A 1 7.38 -9.72 20.57
C MET A 1 6.85 -8.38 20.11
N SER A 2 7.69 -7.48 19.56
CA SER A 2 7.18 -6.19 19.10
C SER A 2 6.28 -6.44 17.89
N GLU A 3 5.07 -5.91 17.96
CA GLU A 3 4.09 -5.97 16.88
C GLU A 3 4.73 -5.35 15.62
N ARG A 4 4.76 -6.09 14.50
CA ARG A 4 5.32 -5.57 13.25
C ARG A 4 4.37 -4.52 12.69
N LYS A 5 4.61 -3.26 13.03
CA LYS A 5 3.84 -2.12 12.54
C LYS A 5 4.28 -1.77 11.10
N LEU A 6 3.46 -2.16 10.12
CA LEU A 6 3.70 -1.87 8.71
C LEU A 6 3.37 -0.39 8.36
N PHE A 7 2.34 0.17 8.99
CA PHE A 7 1.87 1.54 8.74
C PHE A 7 2.16 2.46 9.93
N GLY A 8 2.91 3.53 9.68
CA GLY A 8 3.06 4.67 10.59
C GLY A 8 2.03 5.77 10.29
N THR A 9 2.25 6.97 10.83
CA THR A 9 1.40 8.16 10.57
C THR A 9 1.29 8.48 9.08
N ASP A 10 2.41 8.35 8.37
CA ASP A 10 2.55 8.73 6.97
C ASP A 10 2.55 7.52 6.01
N GLY A 11 1.99 6.39 6.45
CA GLY A 11 1.96 5.14 5.68
C GLY A 11 3.20 4.27 5.87
N VAL A 12 3.64 3.59 4.80
CA VAL A 12 4.77 2.65 4.82
C VAL A 12 6.06 3.39 4.50
N ARG A 13 7.04 3.30 5.40
CA ARG A 13 8.38 3.91 5.24
C ARG A 13 9.47 2.88 5.45
N GLY A 14 10.60 3.05 4.76
CA GLY A 14 11.76 2.18 4.89
C GLY A 14 12.84 2.53 3.86
N ARG A 15 14.01 1.92 4.03
CA ARG A 15 15.09 2.02 3.05
C ARG A 15 14.69 1.24 1.79
N ALA A 16 14.90 1.84 0.61
CA ALA A 16 14.65 1.18 -0.66
C ALA A 16 15.36 -0.19 -0.75
N ASN A 17 14.70 -1.17 -1.37
CA ASN A 17 15.18 -2.55 -1.51
C ASN A 17 15.39 -3.29 -0.17
N SER A 18 14.81 -2.79 0.93
CA SER A 18 14.79 -3.45 2.23
C SER A 18 13.37 -3.48 2.76
N TYR A 19 12.97 -4.56 3.44
CA TYR A 19 11.64 -4.64 4.05
C TYR A 19 11.41 -3.44 5.00
N PRO A 20 10.27 -2.74 4.93
CA PRO A 20 9.07 -3.02 4.13
C PRO A 20 9.02 -2.40 2.72
N MET A 21 10.06 -1.69 2.27
CA MET A 21 10.14 -0.97 0.99
C MET A 21 10.80 -1.82 -0.12
N THR A 22 10.38 -3.08 -0.27
CA THR A 22 10.75 -3.92 -1.42
C THR A 22 9.69 -3.83 -2.52
N ALA A 23 10.09 -4.04 -3.79
CA ALA A 23 9.17 -3.96 -4.92
C ALA A 23 7.98 -4.93 -4.79
N ASP A 24 8.22 -6.17 -4.35
CA ASP A 24 7.16 -7.16 -4.09
C ASP A 24 6.16 -6.67 -3.03
N MET A 25 6.66 -6.14 -1.91
CA MET A 25 5.80 -5.62 -0.84
C MET A 25 4.92 -4.47 -1.33
N VAL A 26 5.51 -3.50 -2.03
CA VAL A 26 4.78 -2.32 -2.53
C VAL A 26 3.75 -2.74 -3.59
N LEU A 27 4.08 -3.69 -4.48
CA LEU A 27 3.14 -4.23 -5.46
C LEU A 27 1.93 -4.90 -4.79
N ARG A 28 2.19 -5.76 -3.80
CA ARG A 28 1.13 -6.46 -3.04
C ARG A 28 0.28 -5.47 -2.25
N LEU A 29 0.89 -4.43 -1.69
CA LEU A 29 0.19 -3.34 -1.00
C LEU A 29 -0.74 -2.58 -1.95
N GLY A 30 -0.27 -2.20 -3.14
CA GLY A 30 -1.08 -1.51 -4.15
C GLY A 30 -2.27 -2.37 -4.62
N ALA A 31 -2.03 -3.66 -4.88
CA ALA A 31 -3.11 -4.59 -5.25
C ALA A 31 -4.14 -4.76 -4.11
N ALA A 32 -3.68 -4.85 -2.85
CA ALA A 32 -4.56 -4.92 -1.69
C ALA A 32 -5.40 -3.64 -1.54
N ALA A 33 -4.78 -2.46 -1.69
CA ALA A 33 -5.48 -1.19 -1.67
C ALA A 33 -6.54 -1.10 -2.78
N GLY A 34 -6.19 -1.47 -4.02
CA GLY A 34 -7.13 -1.51 -5.13
C GLY A 34 -8.32 -2.44 -4.88
N ARG A 35 -8.08 -3.63 -4.30
CA ARG A 35 -9.15 -4.56 -3.93
C ARG A 35 -10.02 -4.04 -2.79
N TYR A 36 -9.42 -3.38 -1.81
CA TYR A 36 -10.11 -2.84 -0.63
C TYR A 36 -11.00 -1.65 -0.99
N PHE A 37 -10.52 -0.74 -1.83
CA PHE A 37 -11.28 0.44 -2.25
C PHE A 37 -12.23 0.18 -3.42
N ARG A 38 -12.15 -1.01 -4.05
CA ARG A 38 -13.15 -1.43 -5.02
C ARG A 38 -14.51 -1.51 -4.34
N ARG A 39 -15.42 -0.59 -4.68
CA ARG A 39 -16.84 -0.68 -4.34
C ARG A 39 -17.56 -1.24 -5.55
N ASP A 40 -18.16 -2.41 -5.37
CA ASP A 40 -18.91 -3.08 -6.42
C ASP A 40 -20.16 -2.23 -6.77
N GLY A 41 -20.37 -1.94 -8.06
CA GLY A 41 -21.55 -1.20 -8.55
C GLY A 41 -21.36 0.28 -8.90
N SER A 42 -20.21 0.90 -8.57
CA SER A 42 -19.90 2.28 -8.98
C SER A 42 -18.77 2.30 -10.02
N ASN A 43 -19.08 2.68 -11.26
CA ASN A 43 -18.07 2.94 -12.29
C ASN A 43 -17.34 4.25 -11.97
N GLY A 44 -15.99 4.27 -12.00
CA GLY A 44 -15.18 5.49 -11.84
C GLY A 44 -14.14 5.52 -10.72
N HIS A 45 -13.66 4.36 -10.24
CA HIS A 45 -12.55 4.30 -9.26
C HIS A 45 -11.29 4.95 -9.85
N ARG A 46 -10.92 6.12 -9.32
CA ARG A 46 -9.72 6.86 -9.72
C ARG A 46 -8.78 6.96 -8.54
N VAL A 47 -7.49 6.82 -8.79
CA VAL A 47 -6.42 6.95 -7.80
C VAL A 47 -5.43 7.99 -8.32
N VAL A 48 -5.00 8.91 -7.46
CA VAL A 48 -3.92 9.85 -7.76
C VAL A 48 -2.61 9.23 -7.27
N ILE A 49 -1.63 9.16 -8.15
CA ILE A 49 -0.28 8.67 -7.84
C ILE A 49 0.69 9.84 -7.99
N GLY A 50 1.35 10.20 -6.90
CA GLY A 50 2.36 11.27 -6.85
C GLY A 50 3.72 10.76 -6.38
N LYS A 51 4.73 11.61 -6.52
CA LYS A 51 6.12 11.37 -6.12
C LYS A 51 6.52 12.38 -5.06
#